data_AF-A0A0F3GTJ4-F1
#
_entry.id   AF-A0A0F3GTJ4-F1
#
_cell.length_a   1.000
_cell.length_b   1.000
_cell.length_c   1.000
_cell.angle_alpha   90.00
_cell.angle_beta   90.00
_cell.angle_gamma   90.00
#
_symmetry.space_group_name_H-M   'P 1'
#
loop_
_entity.id
_entity.type
_entity.pdbx_description
1 polymer ?
#
loop_
_entity_poly.entity_id
_entity_poly.type
_entity_poly.pdbx_seq_one_letter_code
_entity_poly.pdbx_strand_id
1 'polypeptide(L)' 'LRQTGHSLRGSGRSYGFDFISEVGKNVEQFAGDKNVEGISLWTEKLRKYLGSLNIKYVNKE' A
#
# COMPACT_ATOMS: atom_id res chain seq x y z
N LEU A 1 -1.38 -11.99 5.05
CA LEU A 1 -0.48 -10.92 4.57
C LEU A 1 -0.16 -11.02 3.08
N ARG A 2 0.21 -12.19 2.51
CA ARG A 2 0.43 -12.31 1.04
C ARG A 2 -0.77 -11.86 0.20
N GLN A 3 -1.96 -12.42 0.45
CA GLN A 3 -3.20 -12.01 -0.25
C GLN A 3 -3.54 -10.53 -0.01
N THR A 4 -3.29 -10.01 1.18
CA THR A 4 -3.47 -8.59 1.50
C THR A 4 -2.55 -7.70 0.66
N GLY A 5 -1.27 -8.05 0.54
CA GLY A 5 -0.32 -7.36 -0.33
C GLY A 5 -0.74 -7.43 -1.80
N HIS A 6 -1.26 -8.58 -2.25
CA HIS A 6 -1.81 -8.74 -3.59
C HIS A 6 -2.96 -7.79 -3.88
N SER A 7 -3.96 -7.77 -3.01
CA SER A 7 -5.12 -6.89 -3.14
C SER A 7 -4.71 -5.42 -3.08
N LEU A 8 -3.79 -5.06 -2.19
CA LEU A 8 -3.28 -3.68 -2.07
C LEU A 8 -2.55 -3.25 -3.35
N ARG A 9 -1.74 -4.15 -3.95
CA ARG A 9 -1.06 -3.91 -5.22
C ARG A 9 -2.06 -3.64 -6.34
N GLY A 10 -3.10 -4.48 -6.41
CA GLY A 10 -4.18 -4.39 -7.39
C GLY A 10 -4.95 -3.07 -7.27
N SER A 11 -5.41 -2.73 -6.06
CA SER A 11 -6.12 -1.48 -5.80
C SER A 11 -5.27 -0.26 -6.14
N GLY A 12 -4.00 -0.24 -5.71
CA GLY A 12 -3.08 0.85 -6.02
C GLY A 12 -2.97 1.09 -7.52
N ARG A 13 -2.80 0.03 -8.32
CA ARG A 13 -2.75 0.12 -9.79
C ARG A 13 -4.08 0.63 -10.37
N SER A 14 -5.22 0.07 -9.97
CA SER A 14 -6.53 0.41 -10.54
C SER A 14 -6.93 1.87 -10.31
N TYR A 15 -6.50 2.46 -9.19
CA TYR A 15 -6.79 3.85 -8.85
C TYR A 15 -5.64 4.82 -9.24
N GLY A 16 -4.56 4.34 -9.85
CA GLY A 16 -3.41 5.17 -10.24
C GLY A 16 -2.52 5.63 -9.08
N PHE A 17 -2.55 4.93 -7.95
CA PHE A 17 -1.66 5.18 -6.81
C PHE A 17 -0.43 4.26 -6.87
N ASP A 18 0.60 4.68 -7.60
CA ASP A 18 1.84 3.90 -7.80
C ASP A 18 2.50 3.49 -6.49
N PHE A 19 2.59 4.40 -5.52
CA PHE A 19 3.19 4.12 -4.21
C PHE A 19 2.42 3.04 -3.44
N ILE A 20 1.08 3.06 -3.47
CA ILE A 20 0.26 2.02 -2.83
C ILE A 20 0.48 0.67 -3.55
N SER A 21 0.64 0.70 -4.87
CA SER A 21 0.95 -0.51 -5.64
C SER A 21 2.30 -1.11 -5.24
N GLU A 22 3.31 -0.27 -5.06
CA GLU A 22 4.64 -0.65 -4.60
C GLU A 22 4.64 -1.23 -3.18
N VAL A 23 3.90 -0.62 -2.24
CA VAL A 23 3.71 -1.17 -0.90
C VAL A 23 3.12 -2.57 -0.98
N GLY A 24 2.05 -2.75 -1.77
CA GLY A 24 1.40 -4.05 -1.94
C GLY A 24 2.36 -5.13 -2.47
N LYS A 25 3.16 -4.80 -3.49
CA LYS A 25 4.19 -5.69 -4.04
C LYS A 25 5.20 -6.12 -2.97
N ASN A 26 5.74 -5.17 -2.20
CA ASN A 26 6.74 -5.46 -1.19
C ASN A 26 6.17 -6.27 -0.01
N VAL A 27 4.96 -5.93 0.47
CA VAL A 27 4.29 -6.69 1.54
C VAL A 27 3.95 -8.12 1.07
N GLU A 28 3.51 -8.30 -0.18
CA GLU A 28 3.27 -9.63 -0.77
C GLU A 28 4.55 -10.47 -0.76
N GLN A 29 5.68 -9.88 -1.18
CA GLN A 29 6.99 -10.54 -1.22
C GLN A 29 7.50 -10.90 0.18
N PHE A 30 7.61 -9.93 1.09
CA PHE A 30 8.12 -10.18 2.44
C PHE A 30 7.23 -11.13 3.25
N ALA A 31 5.92 -11.16 2.99
CA ALA A 31 5.04 -12.15 3.59
C ALA A 31 5.26 -13.57 3.03
N GLY A 32 5.73 -13.70 1.77
CA GLY A 32 6.22 -14.96 1.22
C GLY A 32 7.51 -15.42 1.89
N ASP A 33 8.42 -14.47 2.13
CA ASP A 33 9.74 -14.72 2.72
C ASP A 33 9.71 -14.83 4.26
N LYS A 34 8.53 -14.68 4.89
CA LYS A 34 8.34 -14.59 6.35
C LYS A 34 9.20 -13.49 7.01
N ASN A 35 9.55 -12.44 6.27
CA ASN A 35 10.36 -11.32 6.72
C ASN A 35 9.50 -10.27 7.44
N VAL A 36 9.41 -10.39 8.77
CA VAL A 36 8.60 -9.51 9.61
C VAL A 36 9.10 -8.05 9.60
N GLU A 37 10.41 -7.84 9.58
CA GLU A 37 11.01 -6.50 9.56
C GLU A 37 10.67 -5.76 8.26
N GLY A 38 10.75 -6.45 7.12
CA GLY A 38 10.34 -5.91 5.82
C GLY A 38 8.86 -5.54 5.78
N ILE A 39 7.99 -6.39 6.33
CA ILE A 39 6.56 -6.10 6.44
C ILE A 39 6.32 -4.85 7.30
N SER A 40 6.98 -4.76 8.45
CA SER A 40 6.88 -3.63 9.38
C SER A 40 7.32 -2.32 8.72
N LEU A 41 8.48 -2.32 8.05
CA LEU A 41 9.01 -1.17 7.33
C LEU A 41 8.02 -0.64 6.28
N TRP A 42 7.47 -1.52 5.44
CA TRP A 42 6.57 -1.11 4.37
C TRP A 42 5.19 -0.70 4.87
N THR A 43 4.74 -1.28 5.98
CA THR A 43 3.50 -0.86 6.66
C THR A 43 3.65 0.53 7.28
N GLU A 44 4.80 0.83 7.91
CA GLU A 44 5.11 2.16 8.43
C GLU A 44 5.20 3.21 7.30
N LYS A 45 5.82 2.86 6.17
CA LYS A 45 5.84 3.72 4.97
C LYS A 45 4.44 4.06 4.49
N LEU A 46 3.56 3.05 4.39
CA LEU A 46 2.15 3.26 4.02
C LEU A 46 1.44 4.16 5.02
N ARG A 47 1.62 3.90 6.32
CA ARG A 47 1.03 4.70 7.39
C ARG A 47 1.43 6.18 7.30
N LYS A 48 2.72 6.46 7.07
CA LYS A 48 3.23 7.83 6.89
C LYS A 48 2.65 8.49 5.65
N TYR A 49 2.59 7.76 4.53
CA TYR A 49 1.98 8.26 3.30
C TYR A 49 0.51 8.65 3.51
N LEU A 50 -0.30 7.74 4.07
CA LEU A 50 -1.72 7.99 4.35
C LEU A 50 -1.91 9.17 5.32
N GLY A 51 -1.06 9.27 6.34
CA GLY A 51 -1.08 10.40 7.29
C GLY A 51 -0.70 11.76 6.68
N SER A 52 -0.05 11.76 5.52
CA SER A 52 0.30 12.99 4.79
C SER A 52 -0.75 13.44 3.78
N LEU A 53 -1.76 12.60 3.49
CA LEU A 53 -2.78 12.91 2.50
C LEU A 53 -3.78 13.94 3.02
N ASN A 54 -3.96 15.02 2.28
CA ASN A 54 -5.05 15.97 2.49
C ASN A 54 -6.18 15.69 1.49
N ILE A 55 -7.22 15.00 1.93
CA ILE A 55 -8.36 14.61 1.09
C ILE A 55 -9.37 15.77 1.02
N LYS A 56 -9.67 16.26 -0.18
CA LYS A 56 -10.73 17.23 -0.43
C LYS A 56 -11.84 16.58 -1.23
N TYR A 57 -13.07 16.67 -0.74
CA TYR A 57 -14.23 16.27 -1.49
C TYR A 57 -14.61 17.40 -2.45
N VAL A 58 -14.73 17.09 -3.73
CA VAL A 58 -15.21 18.04 -4.74
C VAL A 58 -16.52 17.52 -5.30
N ASN A 59 -17.58 18.32 -5.20
CA ASN A 59 -18.81 18.04 -5.91
C ASN A 59 -18.54 18.22 -7.40
N LYS A 60 -18.88 17.22 -8.20
CA LYS A 60 -19.03 17.42 -9.64
C LYS A 60 -20.40 18.05 -9.86
N GLU A 61 -20.40 19.29 -10.36
CA GLU A 61 -21.58 19.95 -10.93
C GLU A 61 -22.10 19.19 -12.16
#